data_AF-A0A096P3P7-F1
#
_entry.id   AF-A0A096P3P7-F1
#
_cell.length_a   1.000
_cell.length_b   1.000
_cell.length_c   1.000
_cell.angle_alpha   90.00
_cell.angle_beta   90.00
_cell.angle_gamma   90.00
#
_symmetry.space_group_name_H-M   'P 1'
#
loop_
_entity.id
_entity.type
_entity.pdbx_description
1 polymer ?
#
loop_
_entity_poly.entity_id
_entity_poly.type
_entity_poly.pdbx_seq_one_letter_code
_entity_poly.pdbx_strand_id
1 'polypeptide(L)'
;MAEIIQERIEDRLPELEQLERIGLFSHAEIKAIIKKASDLEYKIQRRTLFKEDFINYVQYEINLLELIQRRRTRIGYSFKKDEIENSIVHRVQGVFQRASAKWKDDVQLWLSYVVFCKKWATKTQLSKVFSAMLAIHSNKPALWIMAAKWEMEDRLSSESARQLFLRALRFHPECAKLYKEYFRMELMHAEKLRKEKEEFEKASMDVEHPDYSEEILKGELARIIYKNSVSIIKGAEFHVSLLSIAQLFDFAKDLQKEIYDDLQTLHTDDPLTWDYVARRELEIESQTGEEQPTTKQAKAVEVGRKEERCCAVYEEAVKTLPTEAMWKCYITFCLERFTKKSNSGFLRGKRLERTMTSFRKAHELKLLSECQYKQLIVSLLCHKFLREALEVAVAGTELFRDSGTMWQLKLRVLIESKSPDIAMLFEEAFVHLKPQVCLPLWISWAEWSEGAKSQEDTEAVFKKALLAVIGADSVTLKNKYLDWAYRSGGYRKARAVFKSLQESRPFSVDFFRKMIQFEKEQESCNMANIREYYERALREFGSTDSDLWMDYMKEELNHPLGRPENCGQIYWRAMKMLQGESAEAFVAKHAMHQTGHL
;
A
#
# COMPACT_ATOMS: atom_id res chain seq x y z
N MET A 1 -29.38 41.73 16.07
CA MET A 1 -28.38 40.75 16.52
C MET A 1 -28.79 40.16 17.86
N ALA A 2 -28.96 40.96 18.92
CA ALA A 2 -29.45 40.46 20.21
C ALA A 2 -30.87 39.85 20.12
N GLU A 3 -31.80 40.48 19.40
CA GLU A 3 -33.17 39.97 19.21
C GLU A 3 -33.21 38.59 18.53
N ILE A 4 -32.40 38.37 17.49
CA ILE A 4 -32.31 37.08 16.77
C ILE A 4 -31.71 35.98 17.65
N ILE A 5 -30.77 36.33 18.54
CA ILE A 5 -30.21 35.38 19.51
C ILE A 5 -31.26 35.01 20.55
N GLN A 6 -32.01 36.00 21.03
CA GLN A 6 -33.06 35.82 22.01
C GLN A 6 -34.18 34.92 21.48
N GLU A 7 -34.67 35.18 20.27
CA GLU A 7 -35.66 34.34 19.56
C GLU A 7 -35.18 32.89 19.43
N ARG A 8 -33.92 32.67 19.02
CA ARG A 8 -33.36 31.31 18.89
C ARG A 8 -33.18 30.60 20.22
N ILE A 9 -32.98 31.33 21.31
CA ILE A 9 -32.94 30.74 22.65
C ILE A 9 -34.36 30.38 23.09
N GLU A 10 -35.33 31.24 22.81
CA GLU A 10 -36.75 31.01 23.09
C GLU A 10 -37.29 29.76 22.36
N ASP A 11 -36.90 29.55 21.11
CA ASP A 11 -37.22 28.34 20.34
C ASP A 11 -36.73 27.04 21.02
N ARG A 12 -35.72 27.12 21.89
CA ARG A 12 -35.17 25.97 22.64
C ARG A 12 -35.90 25.70 23.95
N LEU A 13 -36.65 26.66 24.48
CA LEU A 13 -37.30 26.50 25.79
C LEU A 13 -38.29 25.33 25.81
N PRO A 14 -39.17 25.14 24.79
CA PRO A 14 -40.12 24.04 24.80
C PRO A 14 -39.47 22.65 24.86
N GLU A 15 -38.36 22.43 24.12
CA GLU A 15 -37.65 21.14 24.15
C GLU A 15 -36.91 20.93 25.48
N LEU A 16 -36.31 21.98 26.05
CA LEU A 16 -35.51 21.88 27.27
C LEU A 16 -36.40 21.67 28.49
N GLU A 17 -37.55 22.35 28.56
CA GLU A 17 -38.56 22.10 29.59
C GLU A 17 -39.09 20.65 29.53
N GLN A 18 -39.30 20.12 28.33
CA GLN A 18 -39.70 18.73 28.17
C GLN A 18 -38.61 17.76 28.64
N LEU A 19 -37.33 18.03 28.36
CA LEU A 19 -36.20 17.25 28.88
C LEU A 19 -36.11 17.27 30.41
N GLU A 20 -36.51 18.38 31.05
CA GLU A 20 -36.64 18.51 32.51
C GLU A 20 -37.79 17.67 33.05
N ARG A 21 -38.99 17.82 32.46
CA ARG A 21 -40.21 17.13 32.90
C ARG A 21 -40.09 15.61 32.79
N ILE A 22 -39.34 15.14 31.79
CA ILE A 22 -39.06 13.71 31.59
C ILE A 22 -37.95 13.22 32.57
N GLY A 23 -37.26 14.13 33.26
CA GLY A 23 -36.18 13.78 34.18
C GLY A 23 -34.89 13.33 33.48
N LEU A 24 -34.75 13.60 32.17
CA LEU A 24 -33.51 13.30 31.45
C LEU A 24 -32.39 14.27 31.83
N PHE A 25 -32.74 15.50 32.20
CA PHE A 25 -31.80 16.54 32.61
C PHE A 25 -32.30 17.24 33.87
N SER A 26 -31.36 17.66 34.71
CA SER A 26 -31.66 18.51 35.87
C SER A 26 -31.81 19.98 35.46
N HIS A 27 -32.50 20.76 36.29
CA HIS A 27 -32.62 22.21 36.11
C HIS A 27 -31.27 22.92 35.94
N ALA A 28 -30.26 22.50 36.72
CA ALA A 28 -28.90 23.04 36.64
C ALA A 28 -28.23 22.74 35.29
N GLU A 29 -28.42 21.54 34.75
CA GLU A 29 -27.90 21.16 33.44
C GLU A 29 -28.59 21.94 32.31
N ILE A 30 -29.90 22.15 32.39
CA ILE A 30 -30.65 22.95 31.40
C ILE A 30 -30.13 24.39 31.38
N LYS A 31 -29.93 25.01 32.54
CA LYS A 31 -29.35 26.35 32.63
C LYS A 31 -27.95 26.41 32.02
N ALA A 32 -27.14 25.37 32.22
CA ALA A 32 -25.82 25.27 31.59
C ALA A 32 -25.92 25.11 30.05
N ILE A 33 -26.90 24.35 29.56
CA ILE A 33 -27.17 24.19 28.11
C ILE A 33 -27.62 25.52 27.48
N ILE A 34 -28.49 26.28 28.14
CA ILE A 34 -28.93 27.60 27.67
C ILE A 34 -27.74 28.56 27.59
N LYS A 35 -26.94 28.64 28.66
CA LYS A 35 -25.76 29.50 28.69
C LYS A 35 -24.79 29.16 27.56
N LYS A 36 -24.44 27.89 27.40
CA LYS A 36 -23.48 27.44 26.39
C LYS A 36 -23.98 27.64 24.96
N ALA A 37 -25.28 27.43 24.70
CA ALA A 37 -25.87 27.71 23.40
C ALA A 37 -25.93 29.21 23.09
N SER A 38 -26.21 30.05 24.10
CA SER A 38 -26.17 31.51 23.96
C SER A 38 -24.77 31.96 23.52
N ASP A 39 -23.74 31.49 24.21
CA ASP A 39 -22.33 31.80 23.88
C ASP A 39 -21.97 31.37 22.44
N LEU A 40 -22.46 30.22 21.99
CA LEU A 40 -22.25 29.74 20.62
C LEU A 40 -23.03 30.56 19.58
N GLU A 41 -24.28 30.96 19.87
CA GLU A 41 -25.07 31.85 19.02
C GLU A 41 -24.42 33.22 18.85
N TYR A 42 -23.88 33.82 19.94
CA TYR A 42 -23.11 35.06 19.85
C TYR A 42 -21.89 34.91 18.95
N LYS A 43 -21.17 33.78 19.03
CA LYS A 43 -19.98 33.52 18.20
C LYS A 43 -20.32 33.41 16.71
N ILE A 44 -21.43 32.78 16.34
CA ILE A 44 -21.82 32.63 14.93
C ILE A 44 -22.58 33.83 14.35
N GLN A 45 -22.97 34.81 15.18
CA GLN A 45 -23.62 36.06 14.74
C GLN A 45 -22.69 37.28 14.76
N ARG A 46 -21.45 37.12 15.25
CA ARG A 46 -20.48 38.22 15.29
C ARG A 46 -20.13 38.73 13.89
N ARG A 47 -19.68 39.98 13.79
CA ARG A 47 -19.34 40.64 12.51
C ARG A 47 -18.29 39.86 11.70
N THR A 48 -17.28 39.32 12.38
CA THR A 48 -16.22 38.52 11.76
C THR A 48 -16.48 37.04 12.02
N LEU A 49 -16.99 36.32 11.03
CA LEU A 49 -17.35 34.92 11.16
C LEU A 49 -16.14 34.01 10.92
N PHE A 50 -15.97 33.01 11.77
CA PHE A 50 -14.93 31.99 11.65
C PHE A 50 -15.56 30.61 11.48
N LYS A 51 -14.95 29.78 10.64
CA LYS A 51 -15.49 28.46 10.30
C LYS A 51 -15.51 27.54 11.52
N GLU A 52 -14.49 27.65 12.36
CA GLU A 52 -14.30 26.88 13.58
C GLU A 52 -15.47 27.09 14.55
N ASP A 53 -16.07 28.27 14.61
CA ASP A 53 -17.24 28.53 15.48
C ASP A 53 -18.46 27.71 15.05
N PHE A 54 -18.72 27.61 13.74
CA PHE A 54 -19.82 26.82 13.21
C PHE A 54 -19.58 25.33 13.44
N ILE A 55 -18.35 24.86 13.22
CA ILE A 55 -17.98 23.45 13.49
C ILE A 55 -18.14 23.13 14.98
N ASN A 56 -17.65 24.01 15.87
CA ASN A 56 -17.77 23.84 17.31
C ASN A 56 -19.24 23.85 17.78
N TYR A 57 -20.08 24.70 17.17
CA TYR A 57 -21.51 24.69 17.43
C TYR A 57 -22.12 23.35 17.01
N VAL A 58 -21.94 22.95 15.75
CA VAL A 58 -22.44 21.67 15.22
C VAL A 58 -22.02 20.51 16.12
N GLN A 59 -20.74 20.45 16.50
CA GLN A 59 -20.23 19.39 17.35
C GLN A 59 -20.89 19.40 18.73
N TYR A 60 -21.14 20.57 19.31
CA TYR A 60 -21.83 20.69 20.59
C TYR A 60 -23.26 20.15 20.53
N GLU A 61 -24.04 20.52 19.51
CA GLU A 61 -25.42 20.04 19.36
C GLU A 61 -25.48 18.54 19.04
N ILE A 62 -24.55 18.02 18.22
CA ILE A 62 -24.43 16.56 17.99
C ILE A 62 -24.15 15.83 19.30
N ASN A 63 -23.20 16.33 20.12
CA ASN A 63 -22.87 15.72 21.40
C ASN A 63 -24.05 15.77 22.39
N LEU A 64 -24.82 16.86 22.37
CA LEU A 64 -26.03 16.99 23.19
C LEU A 64 -27.09 15.95 22.78
N LEU A 65 -27.30 15.80 21.47
CA LEU A 65 -28.23 14.83 20.91
C LEU A 65 -27.82 13.38 21.25
N GLU A 66 -26.54 13.04 21.13
CA GLU A 66 -26.01 11.73 21.54
C GLU A 66 -26.16 11.48 23.05
N LEU A 67 -25.96 12.52 23.88
CA LEU A 67 -26.17 12.42 25.32
C LEU A 67 -27.65 12.13 25.65
N ILE A 68 -28.59 12.81 24.99
CA ILE A 68 -30.03 12.57 25.14
C ILE A 68 -30.34 11.10 24.79
N GLN A 69 -29.84 10.61 23.66
CA GLN A 69 -30.06 9.22 23.24
C GLN A 69 -29.53 8.22 24.25
N ARG A 70 -28.29 8.39 24.74
CA ARG A 70 -27.71 7.50 25.76
C ARG A 70 -28.52 7.49 27.06
N ARG A 71 -29.00 8.66 27.52
CA ARG A 71 -29.83 8.76 28.72
C ARG A 71 -31.19 8.08 28.52
N ARG A 72 -31.82 8.24 27.35
CA ARG A 72 -33.07 7.55 26.99
C ARG A 72 -32.90 6.02 26.97
N THR A 73 -31.82 5.51 26.36
CA THR A 73 -31.54 4.06 26.36
C THR A 73 -31.35 3.51 27.77
N ARG A 74 -30.66 4.25 28.65
CA ARG A 74 -30.44 3.85 30.04
C ARG A 74 -31.73 3.81 30.86
N ILE A 75 -32.64 4.75 30.62
CA ILE A 75 -33.90 4.89 31.39
C ILE A 75 -35.03 4.05 30.78
N GLY A 76 -34.91 3.65 29.51
CA GLY A 76 -35.94 2.87 28.81
C GLY A 76 -37.18 3.67 28.42
N TYR A 77 -37.06 5.00 28.27
CA TYR A 77 -38.18 5.91 28.06
C TYR A 77 -38.09 6.70 26.75
N SER A 78 -39.06 6.49 25.85
CA SER A 78 -39.07 6.98 24.46
C SER A 78 -40.16 8.03 24.15
N PHE A 79 -40.87 8.55 25.16
CA PHE A 79 -41.91 9.55 24.93
C PHE A 79 -41.35 10.85 24.33
N LYS A 80 -42.09 11.43 23.37
CA LYS A 80 -41.74 12.67 22.63
C LYS A 80 -40.33 12.66 22.01
N LYS A 81 -39.81 11.46 21.69
CA LYS A 81 -38.47 11.31 21.10
C LYS A 81 -38.33 12.14 19.83
N ASP A 82 -39.30 12.03 18.93
CA ASP A 82 -39.25 12.69 17.63
C ASP A 82 -39.36 14.22 17.76
N GLU A 83 -40.19 14.75 18.65
CA GLU A 83 -40.31 16.20 18.87
C GLU A 83 -38.98 16.82 19.32
N ILE A 84 -38.32 16.20 20.30
CA ILE A 84 -37.07 16.72 20.89
C ILE A 84 -35.88 16.48 19.96
N GLU A 85 -35.72 15.26 19.45
CA GLU A 85 -34.57 14.90 18.61
C GLU A 85 -34.65 15.62 17.25
N ASN A 86 -35.84 15.75 16.63
CA ASN A 86 -35.97 16.47 15.35
C ASN A 86 -35.72 17.97 15.50
N SER A 87 -36.12 18.60 16.60
CA SER A 87 -35.81 20.02 16.86
C SER A 87 -34.31 20.28 16.86
N ILE A 88 -33.53 19.44 17.57
CA ILE A 88 -32.07 19.54 17.61
C ILE A 88 -31.47 19.23 16.23
N VAL A 89 -31.98 18.22 15.52
CA VAL A 89 -31.53 17.90 14.14
C VAL A 89 -31.76 19.08 13.20
N HIS A 90 -32.93 19.74 13.25
CA HIS A 90 -33.22 20.92 12.44
C HIS A 90 -32.31 22.10 12.79
N ARG A 91 -31.96 22.28 14.06
CA ARG A 91 -30.98 23.30 14.48
C ARG A 91 -29.61 23.04 13.88
N VAL A 92 -29.11 21.80 13.98
CA VAL A 92 -27.82 21.41 13.37
C VAL A 92 -27.85 21.63 11.86
N GLN A 93 -28.95 21.26 11.18
CA GLN A 93 -29.13 21.55 9.76
C GLN A 93 -29.08 23.06 9.45
N GLY A 94 -29.76 23.88 10.26
CA GLY A 94 -29.73 25.34 10.10
C GLY A 94 -28.34 25.92 10.27
N VAL A 95 -27.56 25.44 11.25
CA VAL A 95 -26.15 25.85 11.44
C VAL A 95 -25.30 25.44 10.23
N PHE A 96 -25.43 24.20 9.76
CA PHE A 96 -24.73 23.73 8.56
C PHE A 96 -25.10 24.52 7.31
N GLN A 97 -26.38 24.83 7.09
CA GLN A 97 -26.84 25.65 5.95
C GLN A 97 -26.22 27.04 5.96
N ARG A 98 -26.15 27.69 7.14
CA ARG A 98 -25.48 28.99 7.28
C ARG A 98 -23.98 28.88 7.02
N ALA A 99 -23.34 27.82 7.52
CA ALA A 99 -21.92 27.57 7.30
C ALA A 99 -21.63 27.34 5.81
N SER A 100 -22.40 26.47 5.15
CA SER A 100 -22.19 26.12 3.74
C SER A 100 -22.56 27.27 2.78
N ALA A 101 -23.47 28.16 3.17
CA ALA A 101 -23.74 29.39 2.44
C ALA A 101 -22.58 30.39 2.49
N LYS A 102 -21.80 30.41 3.58
CA LYS A 102 -20.66 31.32 3.75
C LYS A 102 -19.35 30.75 3.18
N TRP A 103 -19.04 29.49 3.46
CA TRP A 103 -17.84 28.80 2.99
C TRP A 103 -18.19 27.78 1.90
N LYS A 104 -18.72 28.29 0.78
CA LYS A 104 -19.22 27.49 -0.34
C LYS A 104 -18.17 26.56 -0.94
N ASP A 105 -16.90 26.98 -0.94
CA ASP A 105 -15.80 26.25 -1.56
C ASP A 105 -15.28 25.07 -0.73
N ASP A 106 -15.62 25.00 0.56
CA ASP A 106 -15.12 23.98 1.48
C ASP A 106 -15.89 22.67 1.33
N VAL A 107 -15.37 21.76 0.51
CA VAL A 107 -15.94 20.42 0.30
C VAL A 107 -16.00 19.61 1.59
N GLN A 108 -15.07 19.76 2.53
CA GLN A 108 -15.08 18.99 3.77
C GLN A 108 -16.27 19.36 4.66
N LEU A 109 -16.65 20.64 4.66
CA LEU A 109 -17.85 21.11 5.33
C LEU A 109 -19.12 20.49 4.74
N TRP A 110 -19.24 20.44 3.40
CA TRP A 110 -20.34 19.77 2.72
C TRP A 110 -20.40 18.27 3.00
N LEU A 111 -19.25 17.58 2.97
CA LEU A 111 -19.17 16.16 3.29
C LEU A 111 -19.58 15.87 4.74
N SER A 112 -19.14 16.72 5.69
CA SER A 112 -19.56 16.63 7.09
C SER A 112 -21.08 16.79 7.24
N TYR A 113 -21.67 17.71 6.47
CA TYR A 113 -23.12 17.90 6.45
C TYR A 113 -23.87 16.69 5.85
N VAL A 114 -23.33 16.10 4.78
CA VAL A 114 -23.86 14.87 4.16
C VAL A 114 -23.84 13.70 5.16
N VAL A 115 -22.72 13.48 5.84
CA VAL A 115 -22.58 12.43 6.87
C VAL A 115 -23.59 12.61 7.99
N PHE A 116 -23.78 13.85 8.46
CA PHE A 116 -24.79 14.17 9.46
C PHE A 116 -26.20 13.82 8.96
N CYS A 117 -26.58 14.26 7.75
CA CYS A 117 -27.90 13.98 7.20
C CYS A 117 -28.15 12.48 7.00
N LYS A 118 -27.11 11.70 6.66
CA LYS A 118 -27.20 10.23 6.54
C LYS A 118 -27.44 9.57 7.89
N LYS A 119 -26.70 9.99 8.93
CA LYS A 119 -26.84 9.47 10.31
C LYS A 119 -28.25 9.68 10.89
N TRP A 120 -28.88 10.81 10.58
CA TRP A 120 -30.20 11.18 11.12
C TRP A 120 -31.36 10.93 10.14
N ALA A 121 -31.12 10.17 9.06
CA ALA A 121 -32.12 9.74 8.08
C ALA A 121 -32.97 10.88 7.44
N THR A 122 -32.44 12.10 7.36
CA THR A 122 -33.18 13.24 6.79
C THR A 122 -33.06 13.26 5.26
N LYS A 123 -33.74 12.31 4.60
CA LYS A 123 -33.62 12.05 3.15
C LYS A 123 -34.00 13.25 2.28
N THR A 124 -35.05 14.00 2.64
CA THR A 124 -35.49 15.19 1.88
C THR A 124 -34.45 16.29 1.90
N GLN A 125 -33.87 16.55 3.07
CA GLN A 125 -32.83 17.55 3.23
C GLN A 125 -31.54 17.13 2.53
N LEU A 126 -31.15 15.86 2.60
CA LEU A 126 -29.93 15.37 1.99
C LEU A 126 -29.92 15.55 0.45
N SER A 127 -31.05 15.28 -0.22
CA SER A 127 -31.16 15.53 -1.68
C SER A 127 -31.01 17.02 -2.04
N LYS A 128 -31.54 17.93 -1.20
CA LYS A 128 -31.32 19.38 -1.35
C LYS A 128 -29.85 19.76 -1.15
N VAL A 129 -29.19 19.16 -0.16
CA VAL A 129 -27.76 19.36 0.11
C VAL A 129 -26.92 18.89 -1.06
N PHE A 130 -27.18 17.69 -1.61
CA PHE A 130 -26.51 17.21 -2.81
C PHE A 130 -26.73 18.15 -4.00
N SER A 131 -27.97 18.59 -4.23
CA SER A 131 -28.29 19.52 -5.33
C SER A 131 -27.53 20.84 -5.20
N ALA A 132 -27.46 21.42 -3.99
CA ALA A 132 -26.71 22.65 -3.72
C ALA A 132 -25.20 22.45 -3.85
N MET A 133 -24.67 21.35 -3.30
CA MET A 133 -23.25 21.00 -3.37
C MET A 133 -22.80 20.79 -4.82
N LEU A 134 -23.57 20.07 -5.64
CA LEU A 134 -23.25 19.79 -7.04
C LEU A 134 -23.39 21.02 -7.95
N ALA A 135 -24.24 21.98 -7.59
CA ALA A 135 -24.32 23.25 -8.30
C ALA A 135 -23.04 24.09 -8.15
N ILE A 136 -22.36 23.99 -7.01
CA ILE A 136 -21.12 24.72 -6.71
C ILE A 136 -19.88 23.91 -7.15
N HIS A 137 -19.87 22.60 -6.88
CA HIS A 137 -18.74 21.71 -7.12
C HIS A 137 -18.97 20.75 -8.30
N SER A 138 -19.52 21.27 -9.39
CA SER A 138 -19.81 20.49 -10.60
C SER A 138 -18.55 19.87 -11.22
N ASN A 139 -17.38 20.45 -10.98
CA ASN A 139 -16.08 20.03 -11.52
C ASN A 139 -15.48 18.76 -10.88
N LYS A 140 -16.12 18.15 -9.87
CA LYS A 140 -15.60 16.97 -9.17
C LYS A 140 -16.46 15.72 -9.44
N PRO A 141 -16.05 14.80 -10.33
CA PRO A 141 -16.81 13.58 -10.67
C PRO A 141 -17.16 12.71 -9.46
N ALA A 142 -16.28 12.65 -8.45
CA ALA A 142 -16.49 11.85 -7.25
C ALA A 142 -17.74 12.27 -6.45
N LEU A 143 -18.08 13.56 -6.43
CA LEU A 143 -19.26 14.06 -5.73
C LEU A 143 -20.56 13.65 -6.43
N TRP A 144 -20.55 13.62 -7.78
CA TRP A 144 -21.67 13.12 -8.58
C TRP A 144 -21.92 11.64 -8.32
N ILE A 145 -20.86 10.82 -8.32
CA ILE A 145 -20.94 9.39 -8.02
C ILE A 145 -21.50 9.17 -6.60
N MET A 146 -21.04 9.96 -5.62
CA MET A 146 -21.53 9.87 -4.25
C MET A 146 -23.03 10.17 -4.14
N ALA A 147 -23.50 11.25 -4.78
CA ALA A 147 -24.90 11.62 -4.79
C ALA A 147 -25.77 10.56 -5.46
N ALA A 148 -25.33 10.02 -6.61
CA ALA A 148 -26.07 9.01 -7.35
C ALA A 148 -26.15 7.66 -6.61
N LYS A 149 -25.05 7.23 -5.96
CA LYS A 149 -25.05 6.03 -5.10
C LYS A 149 -26.04 6.17 -3.95
N TRP A 150 -26.08 7.34 -3.31
CA TRP A 150 -27.01 7.61 -2.23
C TRP A 150 -28.48 7.57 -2.69
N GLU A 151 -28.83 8.23 -3.81
CA GLU A 151 -30.21 8.19 -4.34
C GLU A 151 -30.65 6.77 -4.72
N MET A 152 -29.71 5.91 -5.13
CA MET A 152 -30.00 4.51 -5.42
C MET A 152 -30.19 3.66 -4.16
N GLU A 153 -29.24 3.70 -3.23
CA GLU A 153 -29.20 2.81 -2.06
C GLU A 153 -30.23 3.21 -0.99
N ASP A 154 -30.36 4.50 -0.69
CA ASP A 154 -31.13 4.99 0.46
C ASP A 154 -32.55 5.45 0.08
N ARG A 155 -32.73 5.95 -1.15
CA ARG A 155 -34.02 6.45 -1.68
C ARG A 155 -34.72 5.48 -2.63
N LEU A 156 -34.01 4.44 -3.09
CA LEU A 156 -34.52 3.45 -4.06
C LEU A 156 -35.00 4.09 -5.38
N SER A 157 -34.53 5.29 -5.73
CA SER A 157 -34.93 6.01 -6.95
C SER A 157 -33.83 5.89 -8.01
N SER A 158 -34.01 4.92 -8.93
CA SER A 158 -33.12 4.72 -10.08
C SER A 158 -33.18 5.88 -11.07
N GLU A 159 -34.35 6.49 -11.25
CA GLU A 159 -34.52 7.64 -12.15
C GLU A 159 -33.74 8.87 -11.68
N SER A 160 -33.80 9.19 -10.39
CA SER A 160 -33.04 10.32 -9.81
C SER A 160 -31.53 10.10 -9.95
N ALA A 161 -31.06 8.88 -9.67
CA ALA A 161 -29.66 8.50 -9.86
C ALA A 161 -29.23 8.62 -11.34
N ARG A 162 -30.08 8.16 -12.27
CA ARG A 162 -29.84 8.28 -13.73
C ARG A 162 -29.74 9.74 -14.16
N GLN A 163 -30.64 10.60 -13.73
CA GLN A 163 -30.60 12.04 -14.04
C GLN A 163 -29.30 12.70 -13.51
N LEU A 164 -28.83 12.30 -12.33
CA LEU A 164 -27.56 12.76 -11.78
C LEU A 164 -26.37 12.31 -12.63
N PHE A 165 -26.32 11.05 -13.06
CA PHE A 165 -25.26 10.56 -13.95
C PHE A 165 -25.28 11.25 -15.31
N LEU A 166 -26.45 11.41 -15.94
CA LEU A 166 -26.60 12.11 -17.22
C LEU A 166 -26.15 13.57 -17.10
N ARG A 167 -26.49 14.25 -16.00
CA ARG A 167 -26.01 15.61 -15.73
C ARG A 167 -24.50 15.64 -15.51
N ALA A 168 -23.95 14.66 -14.78
CA ALA A 168 -22.52 14.56 -14.54
C ALA A 168 -21.73 14.35 -15.85
N LEU A 169 -22.25 13.54 -16.78
CA LEU A 169 -21.64 13.27 -18.09
C LEU A 169 -21.60 14.52 -18.99
N ARG A 170 -22.53 15.47 -18.80
CA ARG A 170 -22.45 16.77 -19.49
C ARG A 170 -21.26 17.62 -19.05
N PHE A 171 -20.83 17.49 -17.78
CA PHE A 171 -19.67 18.19 -17.25
C PHE A 171 -18.37 17.41 -17.44
N HIS A 172 -18.43 16.07 -17.42
CA HIS A 172 -17.28 15.18 -17.45
C HIS A 172 -17.44 14.06 -18.49
N PRO A 173 -17.47 14.40 -19.80
CA PRO A 173 -17.76 13.44 -20.87
C PRO A 173 -16.66 12.38 -21.06
N GLU A 174 -15.43 12.61 -20.62
CA GLU A 174 -14.31 11.67 -20.79
C GLU A 174 -13.97 10.88 -19.51
N CYS A 175 -14.76 11.05 -18.44
CA CYS A 175 -14.43 10.44 -17.15
C CYS A 175 -14.80 8.94 -17.11
N ALA A 176 -13.81 8.07 -17.32
CA ALA A 176 -13.99 6.60 -17.27
C ALA A 176 -14.67 6.11 -15.99
N LYS A 177 -14.31 6.66 -14.83
CA LYS A 177 -14.90 6.25 -13.55
C LYS A 177 -16.41 6.52 -13.48
N LEU A 178 -16.87 7.61 -14.09
CA LEU A 178 -18.28 7.97 -14.10
C LEU A 178 -19.10 6.98 -14.95
N TYR A 179 -18.59 6.60 -16.12
CA TYR A 179 -19.20 5.56 -16.95
C TYR A 179 -19.23 4.20 -16.26
N LYS A 180 -18.15 3.78 -15.58
CA LYS A 180 -18.11 2.50 -14.85
C LYS A 180 -19.20 2.43 -13.77
N GLU A 181 -19.34 3.50 -12.99
CA GLU A 181 -20.33 3.58 -11.92
C GLU A 181 -21.76 3.71 -12.48
N TYR A 182 -21.94 4.43 -13.58
CA TYR A 182 -23.25 4.55 -14.23
C TYR A 182 -23.69 3.21 -14.85
N PHE A 183 -22.79 2.52 -15.54
CA PHE A 183 -23.00 1.17 -16.07
C PHE A 183 -23.35 0.17 -14.97
N ARG A 184 -22.59 0.18 -13.87
CA ARG A 184 -22.87 -0.66 -12.70
C ARG A 184 -24.24 -0.36 -12.10
N MET A 185 -24.62 0.91 -12.01
CA MET A 185 -25.92 1.33 -11.47
C MET A 185 -27.09 0.76 -12.28
N GLU A 186 -27.05 0.88 -13.61
CA GLU A 186 -28.12 0.34 -14.47
C GLU A 186 -28.23 -1.19 -14.38
N LEU A 187 -27.10 -1.91 -14.28
CA LEU A 187 -27.12 -3.36 -14.08
C LEU A 187 -27.71 -3.76 -12.72
N MET A 188 -27.36 -3.05 -11.64
CA MET A 188 -27.97 -3.27 -10.32
C MET A 188 -29.46 -2.95 -10.32
N HIS A 189 -29.90 -1.93 -11.06
CA HIS A 189 -31.32 -1.61 -11.21
C HIS A 189 -32.08 -2.72 -11.95
N ALA A 190 -31.52 -3.23 -13.06
CA ALA A 190 -32.11 -4.36 -13.79
C ALA A 190 -32.18 -5.62 -12.92
N GLU A 191 -31.14 -5.92 -12.14
CA GLU A 191 -31.14 -7.04 -11.19
C GLU A 191 -32.23 -6.90 -10.13
N LYS A 192 -32.41 -5.69 -9.58
CA LYS A 192 -33.44 -5.39 -8.59
C LYS A 192 -34.84 -5.66 -9.16
N LEU A 193 -35.14 -5.12 -10.35
CA LEU A 193 -36.44 -5.34 -11.01
C LEU A 193 -36.70 -6.83 -11.33
N ARG A 194 -35.65 -7.58 -11.70
CA ARG A 194 -35.77 -9.03 -11.90
C ARG A 194 -36.13 -9.76 -10.60
N LYS A 195 -35.48 -9.43 -9.49
CA LYS A 195 -35.80 -10.02 -8.17
C LYS A 195 -37.23 -9.68 -7.74
N GLU A 196 -37.66 -8.43 -7.92
CA GLU A 196 -39.04 -8.02 -7.63
C GLU A 196 -40.06 -8.81 -8.48
N LYS A 197 -39.76 -9.03 -9.77
CA LYS A 197 -40.60 -9.85 -10.66
C LYS A 197 -40.66 -11.32 -10.20
N GLU A 198 -39.51 -11.93 -9.90
CA GLU A 198 -39.43 -13.32 -9.41
C GLU A 198 -40.15 -13.50 -8.07
N GLU A 199 -40.08 -12.52 -7.17
CA GLU A 199 -40.80 -12.52 -5.90
C GLU A 199 -42.32 -12.39 -6.12
N PHE A 200 -42.74 -11.53 -7.04
CA PHE A 200 -44.14 -11.37 -7.42
C PHE A 200 -44.73 -12.66 -8.02
N GLU A 201 -44.01 -13.29 -8.95
CA GLU A 201 -44.41 -14.56 -9.56
C GLU A 201 -44.55 -15.69 -8.52
N LYS A 202 -43.68 -15.73 -7.50
CA LYS A 202 -43.76 -16.70 -6.40
C LYS A 202 -44.91 -16.44 -5.42
N ALA A 203 -45.37 -15.18 -5.32
CA ALA A 203 -46.38 -14.78 -4.34
C ALA A 203 -47.84 -15.10 -4.78
N SER A 204 -48.07 -15.49 -6.04
CA SER A 204 -49.37 -15.91 -6.61
C SER A 204 -50.59 -15.14 -6.06
N MET A 205 -50.63 -13.82 -6.22
CA MET A 205 -51.83 -13.02 -5.97
C MET A 205 -52.37 -12.44 -7.28
N ASP A 206 -53.69 -12.48 -7.46
CA ASP A 206 -54.46 -11.85 -8.56
C ASP A 206 -54.39 -10.30 -8.47
N VAL A 207 -53.19 -9.75 -8.56
CA VAL A 207 -52.94 -8.31 -8.71
C VAL A 207 -52.28 -8.10 -10.07
N GLU A 208 -52.62 -7.00 -10.77
CA GLU A 208 -52.03 -6.66 -12.06
C GLU A 208 -50.50 -6.84 -12.05
N HIS A 209 -50.00 -7.74 -12.91
CA HIS A 209 -48.57 -7.95 -13.09
C HIS A 209 -47.89 -6.61 -13.39
N PRO A 210 -46.84 -6.22 -12.65
CA PRO A 210 -46.03 -5.08 -13.04
C PRO A 210 -45.43 -5.35 -14.44
N ASP A 211 -45.91 -4.62 -15.45
CA ASP A 211 -45.42 -4.70 -16.83
C ASP A 211 -44.06 -3.98 -16.94
N TYR A 212 -43.03 -4.60 -16.37
CA TYR A 212 -41.67 -4.15 -16.56
C TYR A 212 -41.21 -4.58 -17.96
N SER A 213 -40.88 -3.60 -18.81
CA SER A 213 -40.33 -3.87 -20.15
C SER A 213 -39.16 -4.85 -20.08
N GLU A 214 -39.23 -5.93 -20.87
CA GLU A 214 -38.18 -6.94 -20.97
C GLU A 214 -36.81 -6.35 -21.35
N GLU A 215 -36.80 -5.22 -22.05
CA GLU A 215 -35.59 -4.52 -22.47
C GLU A 215 -34.82 -3.97 -21.26
N ILE A 216 -35.53 -3.49 -20.25
CA ILE A 216 -34.94 -3.01 -18.99
C ILE A 216 -34.39 -4.21 -18.21
N LEU A 217 -35.13 -5.32 -18.18
CA LEU A 217 -34.73 -6.55 -17.50
C LEU A 217 -33.49 -7.20 -18.16
N LYS A 218 -33.33 -7.07 -19.48
CA LYS A 218 -32.13 -7.50 -20.23
C LYS A 218 -30.94 -6.55 -20.07
N GLY A 219 -31.14 -5.37 -19.46
CA GLY A 219 -30.08 -4.39 -19.24
C GLY A 219 -29.72 -3.57 -20.49
N GLU A 220 -30.67 -3.33 -21.40
CA GLU A 220 -30.42 -2.58 -22.65
C GLU A 220 -29.91 -1.16 -22.38
N LEU A 221 -30.32 -0.53 -21.27
CA LEU A 221 -29.75 0.75 -20.86
C LEU A 221 -28.26 0.67 -20.54
N ALA A 222 -27.80 -0.41 -19.91
CA ALA A 222 -26.38 -0.66 -19.67
C ALA A 222 -25.63 -0.87 -21.00
N ARG A 223 -26.26 -1.53 -21.97
CA ARG A 223 -25.74 -1.70 -23.34
C ARG A 223 -25.58 -0.37 -24.08
N ILE A 224 -26.57 0.53 -23.98
CA ILE A 224 -26.49 1.88 -24.56
C ILE A 224 -25.35 2.68 -23.92
N ILE A 225 -25.22 2.63 -22.60
CA ILE A 225 -24.12 3.29 -21.88
C ILE A 225 -22.77 2.75 -22.33
N TYR A 226 -22.66 1.42 -22.47
CA TYR A 226 -21.47 0.78 -22.98
C TYR A 226 -21.08 1.31 -24.36
N LYS A 227 -21.99 1.26 -25.34
CA LYS A 227 -21.72 1.77 -26.71
C LYS A 227 -21.33 3.25 -26.72
N ASN A 228 -22.00 4.07 -25.93
CA ASN A 228 -21.67 5.50 -25.78
C ASN A 228 -20.29 5.70 -25.11
N SER A 229 -19.93 4.84 -24.16
CA SER A 229 -18.64 4.94 -23.46
C SER A 229 -17.47 4.50 -24.33
N VAL A 230 -17.64 3.47 -25.17
CA VAL A 230 -16.61 2.95 -26.06
C VAL A 230 -16.30 3.91 -27.21
N SER A 231 -17.29 4.65 -27.69
CA SER A 231 -17.06 5.67 -28.73
C SER A 231 -16.20 6.84 -28.24
N ILE A 232 -16.24 7.14 -26.93
CA ILE A 232 -15.52 8.25 -26.31
C ILE A 232 -14.18 7.77 -25.71
N ILE A 233 -14.19 6.72 -24.90
CA ILE A 233 -13.05 6.23 -24.15
C ILE A 233 -12.45 5.01 -24.85
N LYS A 234 -11.35 5.25 -25.56
CA LYS A 234 -10.59 4.22 -26.24
C LYS A 234 -9.57 3.60 -25.30
N GLY A 235 -9.67 2.30 -25.05
CA GLY A 235 -8.67 1.53 -24.31
C GLY A 235 -9.18 0.16 -23.85
N ALA A 236 -8.32 -0.87 -23.94
CA ALA A 236 -8.68 -2.22 -23.54
C ALA A 236 -8.94 -2.34 -22.02
N GLU A 237 -8.18 -1.62 -21.19
CA GLU A 237 -8.37 -1.58 -19.73
C GLU A 237 -9.80 -1.17 -19.33
N PHE A 238 -10.39 -0.26 -20.09
CA PHE A 238 -11.75 0.21 -19.86
C PHE A 238 -12.77 -0.88 -20.19
N HIS A 239 -12.63 -1.55 -21.34
CA HIS A 239 -13.47 -2.68 -21.75
C HIS A 239 -13.38 -3.84 -20.76
N VAL A 240 -12.16 -4.22 -20.36
CA VAL A 240 -11.90 -5.24 -19.33
C VAL A 240 -12.62 -4.89 -18.02
N SER A 241 -12.53 -3.63 -17.58
CA SER A 241 -13.20 -3.23 -16.35
C SER A 241 -14.72 -3.24 -16.42
N LEU A 242 -15.32 -2.93 -17.57
CA LEU A 242 -16.76 -3.04 -17.77
C LEU A 242 -17.20 -4.51 -17.84
N LEU A 243 -16.39 -5.36 -18.47
CA LEU A 243 -16.62 -6.80 -18.51
C LEU A 243 -16.57 -7.42 -17.10
N SER A 244 -15.59 -7.05 -16.27
CA SER A 244 -15.53 -7.48 -14.86
C SER A 244 -16.75 -7.03 -14.06
N ILE A 245 -17.33 -5.86 -14.35
CA ILE A 245 -18.58 -5.41 -13.73
C ILE A 245 -19.75 -6.27 -14.23
N ALA A 246 -19.85 -6.51 -15.54
CA ALA A 246 -20.92 -7.32 -16.12
C ALA A 246 -20.90 -8.78 -15.64
N GLN A 247 -19.71 -9.34 -15.37
CA GLN A 247 -19.53 -10.68 -14.79
C GLN A 247 -20.14 -10.85 -13.40
N LEU A 248 -20.39 -9.76 -12.66
CA LEU A 248 -21.07 -9.83 -11.36
C LEU A 248 -22.57 -10.15 -11.50
N PHE A 249 -23.12 -10.13 -12.71
CA PHE A 249 -24.55 -10.28 -12.98
C PHE A 249 -24.82 -11.44 -13.94
N ASP A 250 -25.47 -12.50 -13.43
CA ASP A 250 -25.71 -13.74 -14.20
C ASP A 250 -26.59 -13.55 -15.45
N PHE A 251 -27.48 -12.56 -15.44
CA PHE A 251 -28.38 -12.28 -16.56
C PHE A 251 -27.70 -11.52 -17.71
N ALA A 252 -26.55 -10.90 -17.46
CA ALA A 252 -25.86 -10.05 -18.43
C ALA A 252 -24.94 -10.84 -19.39
N LYS A 253 -25.15 -12.14 -19.58
CA LYS A 253 -24.28 -13.01 -20.41
C LYS A 253 -24.19 -12.56 -21.87
N ASP A 254 -25.29 -12.11 -22.45
CA ASP A 254 -25.31 -11.60 -23.83
C ASP A 254 -24.47 -10.33 -23.95
N LEU A 255 -24.59 -9.43 -22.98
CA LEU A 255 -23.78 -8.21 -22.90
C LEU A 255 -22.31 -8.53 -22.63
N GLN A 256 -21.99 -9.50 -21.78
CA GLN A 256 -20.62 -9.96 -21.55
C GLN A 256 -19.99 -10.50 -22.83
N LYS A 257 -20.76 -11.23 -23.66
CA LYS A 257 -20.29 -11.72 -24.95
C LYS A 257 -20.04 -10.58 -25.93
N GLU A 258 -20.95 -9.63 -26.04
CA GLU A 258 -20.77 -8.45 -26.91
C GLU A 258 -19.53 -7.62 -26.50
N ILE A 259 -19.36 -7.32 -25.20
CA ILE A 259 -18.18 -6.58 -24.72
C ILE A 259 -16.89 -7.33 -25.03
N TYR A 260 -16.91 -8.66 -24.97
CA TYR A 260 -15.76 -9.48 -25.27
C TYR A 260 -15.43 -9.53 -26.77
N ASP A 261 -16.43 -9.70 -27.62
CA ASP A 261 -16.27 -9.71 -29.08
C ASP A 261 -15.75 -8.33 -29.55
N ASP A 262 -16.24 -7.25 -28.94
CA ASP A 262 -15.73 -5.88 -29.16
C ASP A 262 -14.29 -5.71 -28.67
N LEU A 263 -13.94 -6.26 -27.50
CA LEU A 263 -12.57 -6.23 -26.99
C LEU A 263 -11.60 -6.89 -27.97
N GLN A 264 -11.97 -8.07 -28.51
CA GLN A 264 -11.15 -8.81 -29.47
C GLN A 264 -11.03 -8.11 -30.83
N THR A 265 -12.07 -7.42 -31.29
CA THR A 265 -12.08 -6.77 -32.61
C THR A 265 -11.46 -5.37 -32.60
N LEU A 266 -11.66 -4.61 -31.52
CA LEU A 266 -11.22 -3.20 -31.44
C LEU A 266 -9.80 -3.03 -30.88
N HIS A 267 -9.32 -3.97 -30.06
CA HIS A 267 -8.01 -3.88 -29.38
C HIS A 267 -7.12 -5.09 -29.69
N THR A 268 -7.07 -5.51 -30.96
CA THR A 268 -6.20 -6.60 -31.45
C THR A 268 -4.72 -6.32 -31.20
N ASP A 269 -4.35 -5.05 -31.09
CA ASP A 269 -2.96 -4.58 -31.00
C ASP A 269 -2.49 -4.38 -29.54
N ASP A 270 -3.38 -4.53 -28.55
CA ASP A 270 -3.07 -4.30 -27.14
C ASP A 270 -2.67 -5.61 -26.42
N PRO A 271 -1.46 -5.71 -25.85
CA PRO A 271 -1.03 -6.85 -25.04
C PRO A 271 -1.96 -7.19 -23.87
N LEU A 272 -2.69 -6.21 -23.32
CA LEU A 272 -3.63 -6.44 -22.22
C LEU A 272 -4.88 -7.20 -22.66
N THR A 273 -5.35 -6.97 -23.89
CA THR A 273 -6.46 -7.73 -24.48
C THR A 273 -6.10 -9.21 -24.58
N TRP A 274 -4.91 -9.50 -25.11
CA TRP A 274 -4.42 -10.87 -25.23
C TRP A 274 -4.19 -11.55 -23.88
N ASP A 275 -3.68 -10.82 -22.88
CA ASP A 275 -3.55 -11.33 -21.51
C ASP A 275 -4.92 -11.70 -20.92
N TYR A 276 -5.93 -10.85 -21.12
CA TYR A 276 -7.28 -11.10 -20.63
C TYR A 276 -7.95 -12.30 -21.34
N VAL A 277 -7.87 -12.36 -22.66
CA VAL A 277 -8.38 -13.48 -23.49
C VAL A 277 -7.73 -14.80 -23.04
N ALA A 278 -6.41 -14.81 -22.87
CA ALA A 278 -5.70 -15.99 -22.43
C ALA A 278 -6.10 -16.41 -21.00
N ARG A 279 -6.22 -15.48 -20.05
CA ARG A 279 -6.64 -15.79 -18.67
C ARG A 279 -8.07 -16.30 -18.58
N ARG A 280 -8.98 -15.81 -19.44
CA ARG A 280 -10.37 -16.28 -19.50
C ARG A 280 -10.47 -17.77 -19.84
N GLU A 281 -9.59 -18.29 -20.70
CA GLU A 281 -9.55 -19.73 -21.02
C GLU A 281 -9.29 -20.64 -19.79
N LEU A 282 -8.71 -20.10 -18.72
CA LEU A 282 -8.56 -20.83 -17.45
C LEU A 282 -9.87 -20.92 -16.66
N GLU A 283 -10.75 -19.92 -16.82
CA GLU A 283 -12.01 -19.77 -16.10
C GLU A 283 -13.17 -20.45 -16.81
N ILE A 284 -13.07 -20.66 -18.13
CA ILE A 284 -14.04 -21.47 -18.88
C ILE A 284 -14.04 -22.89 -18.29
N GLU A 285 -15.08 -23.20 -17.53
CA GLU A 285 -15.47 -24.56 -17.22
C GLU A 285 -15.80 -25.26 -18.54
N SER A 286 -15.28 -26.47 -18.72
CA SER A 286 -15.59 -27.32 -19.85
C SER A 286 -17.11 -27.56 -19.87
N GLN A 287 -17.84 -26.77 -20.64
CA GLN A 287 -19.24 -27.00 -20.92
C GLN A 287 -19.33 -28.15 -21.92
N THR A 288 -19.37 -29.37 -21.38
CA THR A 288 -20.17 -30.50 -21.85
C THR A 288 -19.87 -31.70 -20.96
N GLY A 289 -20.78 -32.05 -20.05
CA GLY A 289 -21.05 -33.44 -19.64
C GLY A 289 -19.91 -34.36 -19.16
N GLU A 290 -18.68 -33.90 -18.93
CA GLU A 290 -17.63 -34.71 -18.32
C GLU A 290 -17.74 -34.60 -16.79
N GLU A 291 -18.03 -35.73 -16.15
CA GLU A 291 -18.08 -35.89 -14.70
C GLU A 291 -16.90 -35.17 -14.03
N GLN A 292 -17.17 -34.46 -12.93
CA GLN A 292 -16.09 -33.86 -12.16
C GLN A 292 -15.02 -34.93 -11.86
N PRO A 293 -13.75 -34.70 -12.24
CA PRO A 293 -12.73 -35.74 -12.12
C PRO A 293 -12.60 -36.18 -10.67
N THR A 294 -12.98 -37.43 -10.40
CA THR A 294 -13.08 -38.01 -9.05
C THR A 294 -11.71 -38.20 -8.39
N THR A 295 -10.62 -38.20 -9.18
CA THR A 295 -9.24 -38.42 -8.73
C THR A 295 -8.38 -37.14 -8.80
N LYS A 296 -7.49 -36.95 -7.82
CA LYS A 296 -6.53 -35.82 -7.77
C LYS A 296 -5.65 -35.71 -9.03
N GLN A 297 -5.38 -36.83 -9.69
CA GLN A 297 -4.59 -36.89 -10.92
C GLN A 297 -5.39 -36.40 -12.15
N ALA A 298 -6.69 -36.73 -12.24
CA ALA A 298 -7.55 -36.24 -13.31
C ALA A 298 -7.83 -34.73 -13.18
N LYS A 299 -7.97 -34.21 -11.95
CA LYS A 299 -7.98 -32.75 -11.68
C LYS A 299 -6.68 -32.07 -12.12
N ALA A 300 -5.53 -32.70 -11.90
CA ALA A 300 -4.25 -32.17 -12.34
C ALA A 300 -4.12 -32.17 -13.88
N VAL A 301 -4.60 -33.20 -14.58
CA VAL A 301 -4.59 -33.27 -16.04
C VAL A 301 -5.50 -32.18 -16.64
N GLU A 302 -6.68 -31.97 -16.08
CA GLU A 302 -7.61 -30.93 -16.56
C GLU A 302 -7.04 -29.51 -16.36
N VAL A 303 -6.40 -29.25 -15.22
CA VAL A 303 -5.67 -27.99 -15.00
C VAL A 303 -4.52 -27.84 -16.02
N GLY A 304 -3.83 -28.93 -16.37
CA GLY A 304 -2.78 -28.94 -17.38
C GLY A 304 -3.29 -28.61 -18.79
N ARG A 305 -4.48 -29.11 -19.16
CA ARG A 305 -5.17 -28.82 -20.43
C ARG A 305 -5.65 -27.37 -20.51
N LYS A 306 -6.21 -26.82 -19.43
CA LYS A 306 -6.59 -25.40 -19.35
C LYS A 306 -5.38 -24.48 -19.51
N GLU A 307 -4.27 -24.81 -18.83
CA GLU A 307 -3.01 -24.08 -19.00
C GLU A 307 -2.46 -24.18 -20.43
N GLU A 308 -2.71 -25.28 -21.14
CA GLU A 308 -2.29 -25.47 -22.53
C GLU A 308 -3.09 -24.60 -23.50
N ARG A 309 -4.42 -24.54 -23.34
CA ARG A 309 -5.28 -23.63 -24.11
C ARG A 309 -4.87 -22.17 -23.91
N CYS A 310 -4.62 -21.78 -22.66
CA CYS A 310 -4.13 -20.44 -22.33
C CYS A 310 -2.77 -20.14 -22.98
N CYS A 311 -1.80 -21.07 -22.91
CA CYS A 311 -0.51 -20.91 -23.58
C CYS A 311 -0.64 -20.82 -25.10
N ALA A 312 -1.55 -21.58 -25.73
CA ALA A 312 -1.77 -21.51 -27.17
C ALA A 312 -2.22 -20.11 -27.61
N VAL A 313 -3.11 -19.47 -26.83
CA VAL A 313 -3.51 -18.08 -27.06
C VAL A 313 -2.33 -17.12 -26.92
N TYR A 314 -1.48 -17.29 -25.90
CA TYR A 314 -0.27 -16.45 -25.78
C TYR A 314 0.73 -16.68 -26.93
N GLU A 315 0.88 -17.92 -27.42
CA GLU A 315 1.75 -18.21 -28.56
C GLU A 315 1.22 -17.60 -29.86
N GLU A 316 -0.10 -17.54 -30.04
CA GLU A 316 -0.73 -16.81 -31.13
C GLU A 316 -0.54 -15.29 -30.98
N ALA A 317 -0.76 -14.76 -29.79
CA ALA A 317 -0.58 -13.34 -29.46
C ALA A 317 0.85 -12.85 -29.69
N VAL A 318 1.84 -13.67 -29.36
CA VAL A 318 3.26 -13.34 -29.58
C VAL A 318 3.63 -13.38 -31.06
N LYS A 319 2.97 -14.24 -31.86
CA LYS A 319 3.16 -14.27 -33.33
C LYS A 319 2.55 -13.04 -33.99
N THR A 320 1.39 -12.58 -33.51
CA THR A 320 0.70 -11.39 -34.03
C THR A 320 1.36 -10.10 -33.54
N LEU A 321 1.81 -10.06 -32.28
CA LEU A 321 2.42 -8.91 -31.62
C LEU A 321 3.73 -9.31 -30.89
N PRO A 322 4.88 -9.35 -31.59
CA PRO A 322 6.18 -9.64 -30.98
C PRO A 322 6.72 -8.39 -30.26
N THR A 323 6.01 -7.92 -29.23
CA THR A 323 6.40 -6.76 -28.41
C THR A 323 6.93 -7.19 -27.05
N GLU A 324 7.80 -6.37 -26.43
CA GLU A 324 8.29 -6.59 -25.07
C GLU A 324 7.14 -6.72 -24.05
N ALA A 325 6.08 -5.91 -24.22
CA ALA A 325 4.91 -5.94 -23.36
C ALA A 325 4.12 -7.26 -23.46
N MET A 326 3.98 -7.82 -24.67
CA MET A 326 3.30 -9.12 -24.85
C MET A 326 4.10 -10.28 -24.23
N TRP A 327 5.42 -10.28 -24.46
CA TRP A 327 6.32 -11.25 -23.83
C TRP A 327 6.36 -11.11 -22.30
N LYS A 328 6.24 -9.88 -21.79
CA LYS A 328 6.09 -9.62 -20.35
C LYS A 328 4.83 -10.27 -19.78
N CYS A 329 3.68 -10.10 -20.43
CA CYS A 329 2.43 -10.73 -20.00
C CYS A 329 2.58 -12.26 -20.00
N TYR A 330 3.12 -12.84 -21.08
CA TYR A 330 3.28 -14.28 -21.21
C TYR A 330 4.22 -14.88 -20.15
N ILE A 331 5.38 -14.27 -19.91
CA ILE A 331 6.32 -14.76 -18.88
C ILE A 331 5.78 -14.56 -17.48
N THR A 332 5.11 -13.44 -17.20
CA THR A 332 4.46 -13.21 -15.90
C THR A 332 3.41 -14.29 -15.63
N PHE A 333 2.60 -14.63 -16.64
CA PHE A 333 1.64 -15.73 -16.57
C PHE A 333 2.34 -17.07 -16.27
N CYS A 334 3.39 -17.43 -17.00
CA CYS A 334 4.14 -18.66 -16.77
C CYS A 334 4.72 -18.72 -15.34
N LEU A 335 5.26 -17.61 -14.84
CA LEU A 335 5.80 -17.50 -13.48
C LEU A 335 4.71 -17.61 -12.39
N GLU A 336 3.55 -16.97 -12.57
CA GLU A 336 2.40 -17.10 -11.66
C GLU A 336 1.94 -18.56 -11.54
N ARG A 337 1.89 -19.30 -12.67
CA ARG A 337 1.52 -20.72 -12.64
C ARG A 337 2.61 -21.58 -12.01
N PHE A 338 3.87 -21.26 -12.27
CA PHE A 338 5.01 -21.98 -11.73
C PHE A 338 5.13 -21.85 -10.20
N THR A 339 4.86 -20.67 -9.65
CA THR A 339 4.90 -20.40 -8.20
C THR A 339 3.74 -21.02 -7.42
N LYS A 340 2.63 -21.39 -8.08
CA LYS A 340 1.52 -22.10 -7.43
C LYS A 340 1.96 -23.50 -7.00
N LYS A 341 1.98 -23.74 -5.68
CA LYS A 341 2.28 -25.04 -5.07
C LYS A 341 1.40 -26.13 -5.68
N SER A 342 2.01 -27.05 -6.43
CA SER A 342 1.35 -28.25 -6.94
C SER A 342 1.97 -29.49 -6.30
N ASN A 343 1.14 -30.37 -5.76
CA ASN A 343 1.56 -31.64 -5.20
C ASN A 343 1.84 -32.71 -6.28
N SER A 344 1.54 -32.43 -7.56
CA SER A 344 1.81 -33.35 -8.66
C SER A 344 3.14 -33.00 -9.37
N GLY A 345 4.08 -33.95 -9.35
CA GLY A 345 5.37 -33.83 -10.06
C GLY A 345 5.20 -33.62 -11.57
N PHE A 346 4.17 -34.23 -12.17
CA PHE A 346 3.83 -34.09 -13.59
C PHE A 346 3.50 -32.63 -13.99
N LEU A 347 2.66 -31.93 -13.22
CA LEU A 347 2.34 -30.53 -13.52
C LEU A 347 3.54 -29.62 -13.29
N ARG A 348 4.34 -29.91 -12.27
CA ARG A 348 5.55 -29.13 -11.99
C ARG A 348 6.56 -29.23 -13.13
N GLY A 349 6.76 -30.43 -13.69
CA GLY A 349 7.62 -30.66 -14.86
C GLY A 349 7.11 -29.92 -16.10
N LYS A 350 5.82 -30.07 -16.44
CA LYS A 350 5.23 -29.37 -17.60
C LYS A 350 5.27 -27.85 -17.47
N ARG A 351 5.02 -27.29 -16.28
CA ARG A 351 5.11 -25.84 -16.04
C ARG A 351 6.54 -25.31 -16.17
N LEU A 352 7.53 -26.08 -15.70
CA LEU A 352 8.94 -25.73 -15.87
C LEU A 352 9.34 -25.72 -17.34
N GLU A 353 9.04 -26.79 -18.07
CA GLU A 353 9.35 -26.91 -19.51
C GLU A 353 8.74 -25.76 -20.32
N ARG A 354 7.49 -25.40 -20.03
CA ARG A 354 6.79 -24.27 -20.65
C ARG A 354 7.46 -22.93 -20.33
N THR A 355 7.81 -22.70 -19.07
CA THR A 355 8.48 -21.46 -18.64
C THR A 355 9.86 -21.34 -19.30
N MET A 356 10.61 -22.43 -19.41
CA MET A 356 11.92 -22.43 -20.07
C MET A 356 11.82 -22.26 -21.59
N THR A 357 10.83 -22.88 -22.23
CA THR A 357 10.63 -22.77 -23.68
C THR A 357 10.20 -21.35 -24.08
N SER A 358 9.24 -20.78 -23.34
CA SER A 358 8.82 -19.38 -23.54
C SER A 358 9.96 -18.40 -23.30
N PHE A 359 10.75 -18.61 -22.25
CA PHE A 359 11.93 -17.81 -21.97
C PHE A 359 12.99 -17.89 -23.08
N ARG A 360 13.34 -19.08 -23.57
CA ARG A 360 14.32 -19.25 -24.65
C ARG A 360 13.89 -18.50 -25.92
N LYS A 361 12.63 -18.67 -26.33
CA LYS A 361 12.07 -17.96 -27.49
C LYS A 361 12.12 -16.43 -27.30
N ALA A 362 11.79 -15.94 -26.10
CA ALA A 362 11.81 -14.51 -25.81
C ALA A 362 13.25 -13.94 -25.73
N HIS A 363 14.19 -14.73 -25.22
CA HIS A 363 15.61 -14.40 -25.15
C HIS A 363 16.24 -14.32 -26.55
N GLU A 364 15.94 -15.28 -27.44
CA GLU A 364 16.37 -15.26 -28.84
C GLU A 364 15.94 -13.97 -29.56
N LEU A 365 14.75 -13.47 -29.24
CA LEU A 365 14.21 -12.22 -29.79
C LEU A 365 14.74 -10.96 -29.08
N LYS A 366 15.47 -11.09 -27.97
CA LYS A 366 15.99 -9.99 -27.13
C LYS A 366 14.93 -9.01 -26.63
N LEU A 367 13.70 -9.47 -26.45
CA LEU A 367 12.55 -8.65 -26.03
C LEU A 367 12.29 -8.71 -24.51
N LEU A 368 13.30 -9.08 -23.73
CA LEU A 368 13.18 -9.26 -22.29
C LEU A 368 13.94 -8.19 -21.50
N SER A 369 13.28 -7.66 -20.47
CA SER A 369 13.88 -6.72 -19.53
C SER A 369 14.65 -7.43 -18.41
N GLU A 370 15.66 -6.73 -17.85
CA GLU A 370 16.46 -7.21 -16.71
C GLU A 370 15.60 -7.70 -15.53
N CYS A 371 14.46 -7.04 -15.27
CA CYS A 371 13.54 -7.41 -14.21
C CYS A 371 12.93 -8.81 -14.40
N GLN A 372 12.63 -9.21 -15.64
CA GLN A 372 12.06 -10.52 -15.95
C GLN A 372 13.07 -11.64 -15.75
N TYR A 373 14.33 -11.42 -16.16
CA TYR A 373 15.42 -12.36 -15.87
C TYR A 373 15.58 -12.57 -14.37
N LYS A 374 15.57 -11.47 -13.58
CA LYS A 374 15.64 -11.55 -12.13
C LYS A 374 14.49 -12.34 -11.52
N GLN A 375 13.26 -12.07 -11.93
CA GLN A 375 12.07 -12.77 -11.43
C GLN A 375 12.14 -14.27 -11.73
N LEU A 376 12.58 -14.65 -12.95
CA LEU A 376 12.74 -16.05 -13.34
C LEU A 376 13.84 -16.75 -12.55
N ILE A 377 15.02 -16.15 -12.41
CA ILE A 377 16.15 -16.73 -11.66
C ILE A 377 15.75 -16.97 -10.20
N VAL A 378 15.16 -15.96 -9.54
CA VAL A 378 14.74 -16.08 -8.13
C VAL A 378 13.68 -17.18 -7.98
N SER A 379 12.71 -17.25 -8.89
CA SER A 379 11.67 -18.26 -8.86
C SER A 379 12.23 -19.68 -9.04
N LEU A 380 13.17 -19.88 -9.97
CA LEU A 380 13.82 -21.16 -10.21
C LEU A 380 14.69 -21.61 -9.01
N LEU A 381 15.42 -20.68 -8.38
CA LEU A 381 16.21 -20.95 -7.17
C LEU A 381 15.32 -21.39 -6.00
N CYS A 382 14.20 -20.69 -5.75
CA CYS A 382 13.26 -21.08 -4.70
C CYS A 382 12.73 -22.52 -4.86
N HIS A 383 12.62 -22.99 -6.11
CA HIS A 383 12.16 -24.34 -6.43
C HIS A 383 13.31 -25.35 -6.64
N LYS A 384 14.57 -24.98 -6.37
CA LYS A 384 15.78 -25.82 -6.50
C LYS A 384 16.09 -26.32 -7.91
N PHE A 385 15.65 -25.61 -8.96
CA PHE A 385 16.01 -25.92 -10.35
C PHE A 385 17.30 -25.18 -10.74
N LEU A 386 18.42 -25.69 -10.24
CA LEU A 386 19.72 -25.01 -10.28
C LEU A 386 20.33 -24.96 -11.70
N ARG A 387 20.07 -25.98 -12.53
CA ARG A 387 20.60 -26.05 -13.90
C ARG A 387 19.94 -25.01 -14.80
N GLU A 388 18.61 -24.94 -14.74
CA GLU A 388 17.79 -24.01 -15.50
C GLU A 388 18.03 -22.57 -15.04
N ALA A 389 18.17 -22.35 -13.72
CA ALA A 389 18.52 -21.04 -13.18
C ALA A 389 19.89 -20.55 -13.70
N LEU A 390 20.86 -21.47 -13.86
CA LEU A 390 22.18 -21.13 -14.40
C LEU A 390 22.10 -20.77 -15.88
N GLU A 391 21.32 -21.51 -16.67
CA GLU A 391 21.09 -21.21 -18.10
C GLU A 391 20.53 -19.78 -18.27
N VAL A 392 19.49 -19.44 -17.50
CA VAL A 392 18.87 -18.10 -17.51
C VAL A 392 19.86 -17.02 -17.06
N ALA A 393 20.68 -17.31 -16.04
CA ALA A 393 21.64 -16.36 -15.52
C ALA A 393 22.80 -16.09 -16.49
N VAL A 394 23.30 -17.12 -17.19
CA VAL A 394 24.33 -16.97 -18.23
C VAL A 394 23.78 -16.13 -19.38
N ALA A 395 22.62 -16.51 -19.92
CA ALA A 395 21.93 -15.77 -20.98
C ALA A 395 21.68 -14.30 -20.62
N GLY A 396 21.31 -14.03 -19.36
CA GLY A 396 21.10 -12.69 -18.86
C GLY A 396 22.40 -11.89 -18.71
N THR A 397 23.50 -12.51 -18.27
CA THR A 397 24.81 -11.83 -18.19
C THR A 397 25.42 -11.54 -19.57
N GLU A 398 25.13 -12.35 -20.59
CA GLU A 398 25.60 -12.11 -21.95
C GLU A 398 24.96 -10.87 -22.60
N LEU A 399 23.68 -10.64 -22.32
CA LEU A 399 22.91 -9.48 -22.79
C LEU A 399 23.17 -8.23 -21.94
N PHE A 400 23.18 -8.36 -20.61
CA PHE A 400 23.31 -7.25 -19.67
C PHE A 400 24.67 -7.27 -18.96
N ARG A 401 25.75 -7.19 -19.75
CA ARG A 401 27.14 -7.29 -19.26
C ARG A 401 27.49 -6.24 -18.21
N ASP A 402 26.87 -5.06 -18.30
CA ASP A 402 27.13 -3.91 -17.42
C ASP A 402 26.26 -3.91 -16.14
N SER A 403 25.30 -4.85 -16.00
CA SER A 403 24.42 -4.88 -14.82
C SER A 403 25.02 -5.69 -13.67
N GLY A 404 25.40 -5.00 -12.59
CA GLY A 404 25.84 -5.64 -11.35
C GLY A 404 24.78 -6.55 -10.71
N THR A 405 23.48 -6.34 -10.95
CA THR A 405 22.43 -7.18 -10.35
C THR A 405 22.33 -8.55 -11.01
N MET A 406 22.54 -8.61 -12.33
CA MET A 406 22.55 -9.86 -13.09
C MET A 406 23.75 -10.74 -12.72
N TRP A 407 24.92 -10.12 -12.54
CA TRP A 407 26.10 -10.81 -12.02
C TRP A 407 25.89 -11.34 -10.60
N GLN A 408 25.26 -10.56 -9.70
CA GLN A 408 24.94 -11.02 -8.34
C GLN A 408 24.03 -12.26 -8.36
N LEU A 409 23.03 -12.27 -9.25
CA LEU A 409 22.11 -13.38 -9.40
C LEU A 409 22.81 -14.62 -9.95
N LYS A 410 23.65 -14.49 -10.99
CA LYS A 410 24.48 -15.58 -11.52
C LYS A 410 25.35 -16.21 -10.43
N LEU A 411 25.99 -15.36 -9.63
CA LEU A 411 26.85 -15.82 -8.54
C LEU A 411 26.06 -16.50 -7.42
N ARG A 412 24.88 -15.98 -7.05
CA ARG A 412 23.98 -16.65 -6.10
C ARG A 412 23.58 -18.05 -6.59
N VAL A 413 23.22 -18.19 -7.87
CA VAL A 413 22.88 -19.50 -8.46
C VAL A 413 24.05 -20.47 -8.35
N LEU A 414 25.26 -19.99 -8.63
CA LEU A 414 26.48 -20.81 -8.60
C LEU A 414 26.88 -21.23 -7.17
N ILE A 415 26.69 -20.34 -6.19
CA ILE A 415 26.90 -20.63 -4.78
C ILE A 415 25.97 -21.77 -4.33
N GLU A 416 24.70 -21.72 -4.72
CA GLU A 416 23.74 -22.79 -4.40
C GLU A 416 24.01 -24.10 -5.16
N SER A 417 24.59 -24.03 -6.37
CA SER A 417 24.96 -25.20 -7.16
C SER A 417 26.31 -25.84 -6.80
N LYS A 418 27.08 -25.23 -5.87
CA LYS A 418 28.42 -25.68 -5.44
C LYS A 418 29.41 -25.88 -6.60
N SER A 419 29.32 -25.04 -7.63
CA SER A 419 30.26 -25.09 -8.76
C SER A 419 31.69 -24.74 -8.32
N PRO A 420 32.75 -25.40 -8.84
CA PRO A 420 34.14 -25.08 -8.50
C PRO A 420 34.65 -23.78 -9.13
N ASP A 421 34.06 -23.32 -10.24
CA ASP A 421 34.61 -22.22 -11.07
C ASP A 421 34.20 -20.81 -10.60
N ILE A 422 33.70 -20.69 -9.37
CA ILE A 422 33.11 -19.45 -8.83
C ILE A 422 34.14 -18.31 -8.77
N ALA A 423 35.39 -18.61 -8.41
CA ALA A 423 36.45 -17.60 -8.31
C ALA A 423 36.79 -16.96 -9.67
N MET A 424 36.88 -17.75 -10.75
CA MET A 424 37.12 -17.22 -12.10
C MET A 424 35.97 -16.34 -12.59
N LEU A 425 34.73 -16.72 -12.29
CA LEU A 425 33.54 -15.97 -12.71
C LEU A 425 33.36 -14.65 -11.92
N PHE A 426 33.81 -14.60 -10.66
CA PHE A 426 33.92 -13.33 -9.94
C PHE A 426 34.93 -12.40 -10.62
N GLU A 427 36.10 -12.92 -11.01
CA GLU A 427 37.11 -12.11 -11.71
C GLU A 427 36.62 -11.62 -13.08
N GLU A 428 35.91 -12.46 -13.84
CA GLU A 428 35.25 -12.06 -15.10
C GLU A 428 34.20 -10.95 -14.89
N ALA A 429 33.40 -11.03 -13.82
CA ALA A 429 32.42 -10.00 -13.49
C ALA A 429 33.07 -8.63 -13.26
N PHE A 430 34.23 -8.59 -12.58
CA PHE A 430 34.96 -7.35 -12.32
C PHE A 430 35.77 -6.82 -13.51
N VAL A 431 35.98 -7.62 -14.56
CA VAL A 431 36.51 -7.12 -15.84
C VAL A 431 35.46 -6.27 -16.56
N HIS A 432 34.19 -6.67 -16.47
CA HIS A 432 33.08 -5.98 -17.13
C HIS A 432 32.46 -4.86 -16.29
N LEU A 433 32.44 -5.01 -14.97
CA LEU A 433 31.86 -4.04 -14.06
C LEU A 433 32.94 -3.13 -13.45
N LYS A 434 32.64 -1.84 -13.31
CA LYS A 434 33.53 -0.92 -12.58
C LYS A 434 33.62 -1.39 -11.11
N PRO A 435 34.80 -1.83 -10.61
CA PRO A 435 34.93 -2.41 -9.26
C PRO A 435 34.51 -1.48 -8.13
N GLN A 436 34.55 -0.17 -8.40
CA GLN A 436 34.22 0.93 -7.49
C GLN A 436 32.72 1.01 -7.13
N VAL A 437 31.83 0.37 -7.90
CA VAL A 437 30.36 0.53 -7.78
C VAL A 437 29.68 -0.77 -7.29
N CYS A 438 30.43 -1.85 -7.08
CA CYS A 438 29.88 -3.19 -6.89
C CYS A 438 30.13 -3.79 -5.50
N LEU A 439 29.86 -3.01 -4.45
CA LEU A 439 29.90 -3.50 -3.05
C LEU A 439 29.16 -4.84 -2.83
N PRO A 440 27.95 -5.06 -3.38
CA PRO A 440 27.23 -6.30 -3.08
C PRO A 440 27.87 -7.54 -3.74
N LEU A 441 28.61 -7.39 -4.84
CA LEU A 441 29.36 -8.49 -5.46
C LEU A 441 30.54 -8.92 -4.58
N TRP A 442 31.29 -7.95 -4.05
CA TRP A 442 32.38 -8.22 -3.11
C TRP A 442 31.89 -8.92 -1.83
N ILE A 443 30.73 -8.50 -1.33
CA ILE A 443 30.08 -9.14 -0.19
C ILE A 443 29.72 -10.60 -0.50
N SER A 444 29.12 -10.89 -1.65
CA SER A 444 28.77 -12.25 -2.05
C SER A 444 30.01 -13.14 -2.25
N TRP A 445 31.10 -12.58 -2.77
CA TRP A 445 32.38 -13.31 -2.89
C TRP A 445 32.95 -13.67 -1.52
N ALA A 446 32.97 -12.70 -0.60
CA ALA A 446 33.45 -12.92 0.76
C ALA A 446 32.62 -13.98 1.49
N GLU A 447 31.29 -13.90 1.44
CA GLU A 447 30.38 -14.87 2.07
C GLU A 447 30.55 -16.29 1.49
N TRP A 448 30.75 -16.42 0.17
CA TRP A 448 31.06 -17.72 -0.43
C TRP A 448 32.41 -18.28 0.04
N SER A 449 33.45 -17.46 0.04
CA SER A 449 34.79 -17.89 0.44
C SER A 449 34.83 -18.34 1.92
N GLU A 450 34.07 -17.67 2.79
CA GLU A 450 33.89 -18.07 4.19
C GLU A 450 33.24 -19.46 4.29
N GLY A 451 32.22 -19.73 3.46
CA GLY A 451 31.55 -21.04 3.37
C GLY A 451 32.43 -22.16 2.78
N ALA A 452 33.37 -21.82 1.90
CA ALA A 452 34.32 -22.76 1.29
C ALA A 452 35.48 -23.16 2.23
N LYS A 453 35.55 -22.58 3.44
CA LYS A 453 36.53 -22.85 4.51
C LYS A 453 38.00 -22.56 4.18
N SER A 454 38.29 -21.82 3.11
CA SER A 454 39.65 -21.33 2.86
C SER A 454 39.85 -19.97 3.53
N GLN A 455 40.45 -19.96 4.73
CA GLN A 455 40.68 -18.73 5.48
C GLN A 455 41.63 -17.76 4.75
N GLU A 456 42.58 -18.29 3.99
CA GLU A 456 43.58 -17.51 3.25
C GLU A 456 42.95 -16.84 2.01
N ASP A 457 42.11 -17.57 1.28
CA ASP A 457 41.42 -17.03 0.11
C ASP A 457 40.41 -15.95 0.50
N THR A 458 39.67 -16.14 1.60
CA THR A 458 38.77 -15.10 2.12
C THR A 458 39.52 -13.83 2.49
N GLU A 459 40.70 -13.97 3.13
CA GLU A 459 41.53 -12.81 3.47
C GLU A 459 42.05 -12.08 2.22
N ALA A 460 42.46 -12.84 1.20
CA ALA A 460 42.90 -12.29 -0.08
C ALA A 460 41.76 -11.56 -0.80
N VAL A 461 40.54 -12.08 -0.77
CA VAL A 461 39.34 -11.43 -1.35
C VAL A 461 39.06 -10.11 -0.64
N PHE A 462 39.06 -10.07 0.70
CA PHE A 462 38.86 -8.83 1.45
C PHE A 462 39.95 -7.79 1.15
N LYS A 463 41.22 -8.20 1.07
CA LYS A 463 42.32 -7.29 0.70
C LYS A 463 42.16 -6.74 -0.72
N LYS A 464 41.82 -7.58 -1.71
CA LYS A 464 41.52 -7.14 -3.08
C LYS A 464 40.32 -6.17 -3.10
N ALA A 465 39.26 -6.48 -2.36
CA ALA A 465 38.05 -5.67 -2.28
C ALA A 465 38.31 -4.28 -1.69
N LEU A 466 39.15 -4.17 -0.68
CA LEU A 466 39.54 -2.90 -0.05
C LEU A 466 40.40 -2.01 -0.96
N LEU A 467 41.20 -2.60 -1.85
CA LEU A 467 41.95 -1.85 -2.86
C LEU A 467 41.05 -1.34 -3.99
N ALA A 468 39.97 -2.07 -4.30
CA ALA A 468 39.07 -1.76 -5.40
C ALA A 468 37.96 -0.76 -5.05
N VAL A 469 37.46 -0.78 -3.81
CA VAL A 469 36.30 0.03 -3.37
C VAL A 469 36.77 1.28 -2.62
N ILE A 470 36.46 2.45 -3.16
CA ILE A 470 36.83 3.77 -2.61
C ILE A 470 35.56 4.48 -2.13
N GLY A 471 35.64 5.20 -1.00
CA GLY A 471 34.53 6.01 -0.47
C GLY A 471 33.68 5.31 0.59
N ALA A 472 32.39 5.64 0.66
CA ALA A 472 31.48 5.19 1.73
C ALA A 472 31.27 3.66 1.74
N ASP A 473 31.29 3.01 0.57
CA ASP A 473 31.13 1.55 0.45
C ASP A 473 32.30 0.77 1.05
N SER A 474 33.48 1.39 1.13
CA SER A 474 34.68 0.84 1.78
C SER A 474 34.44 0.63 3.28
N VAL A 475 33.62 1.46 3.91
CA VAL A 475 33.30 1.40 5.35
C VAL A 475 32.52 0.12 5.68
N THR A 476 31.52 -0.23 4.87
CA THR A 476 30.71 -1.43 5.05
C THR A 476 31.55 -2.69 4.90
N LEU A 477 32.49 -2.69 3.94
CA LEU A 477 33.41 -3.79 3.71
C LEU A 477 34.40 -3.97 4.87
N LYS A 478 34.95 -2.88 5.43
CA LYS A 478 35.82 -2.91 6.61
C LYS A 478 35.12 -3.51 7.83
N ASN A 479 33.87 -3.12 8.06
CA ASN A 479 33.05 -3.67 9.14
C ASN A 479 32.84 -5.18 8.98
N LYS A 480 32.54 -5.65 7.76
CA LYS A 480 32.40 -7.09 7.47
C LYS A 480 33.72 -7.86 7.58
N TYR A 481 34.83 -7.26 7.15
CA TYR A 481 36.16 -7.89 7.26
C TYR A 481 36.58 -8.06 8.73
N LEU A 482 36.27 -7.07 9.59
CA LEU A 482 36.52 -7.16 11.02
C LEU A 482 35.66 -8.25 11.68
N ASP A 483 34.37 -8.34 11.33
CA ASP A 483 33.47 -9.39 11.82
C ASP A 483 33.98 -10.79 11.41
N TRP A 484 34.41 -10.97 10.17
CA TRP A 484 35.00 -12.23 9.69
C TRP A 484 36.30 -12.57 10.41
N ALA A 485 37.19 -11.58 10.60
CA ALA A 485 38.46 -11.78 11.28
C ALA A 485 38.25 -12.25 12.73
N TYR A 486 37.24 -11.69 13.41
CA TYR A 486 36.84 -12.13 14.75
C TYR A 486 36.26 -13.55 14.75
N ARG A 487 35.35 -13.88 13.82
CA ARG A 487 34.76 -15.23 13.72
C ARG A 487 35.77 -16.33 13.37
N SER A 488 36.76 -16.02 12.53
CA SER A 488 37.71 -17.02 12.01
C SER A 488 38.93 -17.23 12.91
N GLY A 489 39.43 -16.19 13.57
CA GLY A 489 40.69 -16.23 14.32
C GLY A 489 40.64 -15.51 15.67
N GLY A 490 39.45 -15.18 16.15
CA GLY A 490 39.24 -14.45 17.39
C GLY A 490 39.83 -13.04 17.38
N TYR A 491 39.96 -12.47 18.58
CA TYR A 491 40.41 -11.10 18.77
C TYR A 491 41.82 -10.81 18.22
N ARG A 492 42.76 -11.75 18.27
CA ARG A 492 44.14 -11.50 17.79
C ARG A 492 44.15 -11.17 16.29
N LYS A 493 43.36 -11.89 15.50
CA LYS A 493 43.21 -11.65 14.06
C LYS A 493 42.42 -10.37 13.80
N ALA A 494 41.34 -10.13 14.54
CA ALA A 494 40.59 -8.88 14.47
C ALA A 494 41.47 -7.64 14.77
N ARG A 495 42.35 -7.70 15.78
CA ARG A 495 43.28 -6.62 16.12
C ARG A 495 44.33 -6.39 15.03
N ALA A 496 44.85 -7.45 14.43
CA ALA A 496 45.79 -7.34 13.31
C ALA A 496 45.14 -6.67 12.08
N VAL A 497 43.91 -7.07 11.77
CA VAL A 497 43.08 -6.45 10.72
C VAL A 497 42.75 -4.99 11.05
N PHE A 498 42.36 -4.71 12.30
CA PHE A 498 42.13 -3.34 12.74
C PHE A 498 43.38 -2.46 12.56
N LYS A 499 44.57 -2.99 12.88
CA LYS A 499 45.84 -2.29 12.65
C LYS A 499 46.14 -2.05 11.16
N SER A 500 45.89 -3.02 10.28
CA SER A 500 46.13 -2.82 8.84
C SER A 500 45.14 -1.85 8.20
N LEU A 501 43.91 -1.79 8.72
CA LEU A 501 42.87 -0.89 8.20
C LEU A 501 43.01 0.56 8.69
N GLN A 502 43.82 0.82 9.73
CA GLN A 502 43.97 2.14 10.38
C GLN A 502 44.45 3.27 9.47
N GLU A 503 45.08 2.96 8.34
CA GLU A 503 45.57 3.97 7.40
C GLU A 503 44.60 4.18 6.22
N SER A 504 43.66 3.25 6.02
CA SER A 504 42.68 3.32 4.93
C SER A 504 41.47 4.16 5.34
N ARG A 505 41.38 5.41 4.88
CA ARG A 505 40.18 6.26 5.06
C ARG A 505 39.14 5.97 3.98
N PRO A 506 37.82 6.14 4.21
CA PRO A 506 37.14 6.66 5.42
C PRO A 506 36.77 5.58 6.46
N PHE A 507 36.45 6.00 7.69
CA PHE A 507 36.03 5.16 8.82
C PHE A 507 34.55 5.37 9.19
N SER A 508 33.97 4.48 10.00
CA SER A 508 32.69 4.72 10.70
C SER A 508 32.87 4.63 12.20
N VAL A 509 31.96 5.28 12.96
CA VAL A 509 31.87 5.11 14.41
C VAL A 509 31.60 3.63 14.76
N ASP A 510 30.78 2.94 13.96
CA ASP A 510 30.46 1.52 14.15
C ASP A 510 31.69 0.61 14.04
N PHE A 511 32.66 0.95 13.19
CA PHE A 511 33.92 0.22 13.07
C PHE A 511 34.69 0.21 14.41
N PHE A 512 34.74 1.35 15.10
CA PHE A 512 35.37 1.46 16.40
C PHE A 512 34.53 0.83 17.52
N ARG A 513 33.20 1.04 17.52
CA ARG A 513 32.28 0.41 18.49
C ARG A 513 32.37 -1.12 18.45
N LYS A 514 32.48 -1.73 17.26
CA LYS A 514 32.64 -3.17 17.10
C LYS A 514 33.96 -3.69 17.69
N MET A 515 35.07 -3.00 17.45
CA MET A 515 36.35 -3.40 18.03
C MET A 515 36.32 -3.32 19.57
N ILE A 516 35.65 -2.30 20.12
CA ILE A 516 35.42 -2.17 21.56
C ILE A 516 34.57 -3.33 22.09
N GLN A 517 33.51 -3.71 21.38
CA GLN A 517 32.68 -4.86 21.73
C GLN A 517 33.48 -6.17 21.73
N PHE A 518 34.33 -6.40 20.73
CA PHE A 518 35.18 -7.58 20.67
C PHE A 518 36.22 -7.64 21.79
N GLU A 519 36.68 -6.50 22.31
CA GLU A 519 37.54 -6.45 23.50
C GLU A 519 36.77 -6.81 24.78
N LYS A 520 35.52 -6.32 24.91
CA LYS A 520 34.67 -6.61 26.08
C LYS A 520 34.27 -8.08 26.19
N GLU A 521 34.13 -8.76 25.06
CA GLU A 521 33.80 -10.18 25.01
C GLU A 521 34.98 -11.10 25.41
N GLN A 522 36.17 -10.53 25.62
CA GLN A 522 37.32 -11.30 26.11
C GLN A 522 37.27 -11.53 27.62
N GLU A 523 37.72 -12.72 28.05
CA GLU A 523 37.89 -13.06 29.47
C GLU A 523 38.87 -12.12 30.20
N SER A 524 39.85 -11.56 29.48
CA SER A 524 40.82 -10.58 29.98
C SER A 524 40.63 -9.22 29.31
N CYS A 525 39.54 -8.53 29.64
CA CYS A 525 39.27 -7.20 29.11
C CYS A 525 40.37 -6.21 29.51
N ASN A 526 41.11 -5.67 28.53
CA ASN A 526 42.15 -4.69 28.78
C ASN A 526 41.63 -3.27 28.57
N MET A 527 41.34 -2.58 29.67
CA MET A 527 40.84 -1.19 29.65
C MET A 527 41.79 -0.21 28.92
N ALA A 528 43.08 -0.50 28.83
CA ALA A 528 44.01 0.34 28.06
C ALA A 528 43.74 0.30 26.56
N ASN A 529 43.37 -0.87 26.01
CA ASN A 529 42.99 -1.01 24.61
C ASN A 529 41.64 -0.33 24.35
N ILE A 530 40.68 -0.46 25.26
CA ILE A 530 39.38 0.21 25.17
C ILE A 530 39.54 1.73 25.13
N ARG A 531 40.32 2.30 26.06
CA ARG A 531 40.67 3.73 26.07
C ARG A 531 41.32 4.15 24.76
N GLU A 532 42.27 3.37 24.26
CA GLU A 532 42.92 3.66 22.98
C GLU A 532 41.93 3.69 21.81
N TYR A 533 40.97 2.77 21.76
CA TYR A 533 39.94 2.75 20.71
C TYR A 533 38.96 3.93 20.81
N TYR A 534 38.51 4.28 22.01
CA TYR A 534 37.67 5.47 22.22
C TYR A 534 38.43 6.76 21.87
N GLU A 535 39.66 6.94 22.36
CA GLU A 535 40.46 8.13 22.05
C GLU A 535 40.72 8.27 20.55
N ARG A 536 40.89 7.17 19.82
CA ARG A 536 41.02 7.18 18.36
C ARG A 536 39.71 7.53 17.65
N ALA A 537 38.59 6.96 18.09
CA ALA A 537 37.28 7.30 17.55
C ALA A 537 36.93 8.78 17.79
N LEU A 538 37.26 9.31 18.96
CA LEU A 538 37.04 10.70 19.35
C LEU A 538 37.90 11.70 18.57
N ARG A 539 39.09 11.30 18.09
CA ARG A 539 39.90 12.15 17.20
C ARG A 539 39.25 12.40 15.84
N GLU A 540 38.50 11.42 15.32
CA GLU A 540 37.88 11.49 14.00
C GLU A 540 36.41 11.95 14.06
N PHE A 541 35.66 11.56 15.10
CA PHE A 541 34.20 11.83 15.23
C PHE A 541 33.80 12.65 16.46
N GLY A 542 34.76 13.12 17.26
CA GLY A 542 34.48 13.81 18.52
C GLY A 542 33.78 15.17 18.37
N SER A 543 33.73 15.73 17.16
CA SER A 543 33.00 16.98 16.89
C SER A 543 31.53 16.79 16.53
N THR A 544 31.12 15.57 16.14
CA THR A 544 29.78 15.29 15.60
C THR A 544 28.97 14.30 16.44
N ASP A 545 29.60 13.25 16.97
CA ASP A 545 28.89 12.17 17.69
C ASP A 545 28.90 12.39 19.22
N SER A 546 27.76 12.82 19.76
CA SER A 546 27.54 12.99 21.21
C SER A 546 27.46 11.67 21.99
N ASP A 547 27.03 10.58 21.34
CA ASP A 547 26.84 9.28 21.97
C ASP A 547 28.18 8.59 22.25
N LEU A 548 29.16 8.78 21.37
CA LEU A 548 30.51 8.24 21.57
C LEU A 548 31.18 8.75 22.86
N TRP A 549 30.97 10.03 23.21
CA TRP A 549 31.46 10.61 24.46
C TRP A 549 30.73 10.05 25.69
N MET A 550 29.41 9.86 25.59
CA MET A 550 28.59 9.27 26.64
C MET A 550 28.96 7.80 26.90
N ASP A 551 29.16 7.02 25.84
CA ASP A 551 29.59 5.63 25.91
C ASP A 551 30.96 5.53 26.60
N TYR A 552 31.92 6.41 26.25
CA TYR A 552 33.23 6.41 26.89
C TYR A 552 33.16 6.70 28.40
N MET A 553 32.31 7.65 28.81
CA MET A 553 32.10 7.93 30.24
C MET A 553 31.44 6.76 30.97
N LYS A 554 30.44 6.11 30.37
CA LYS A 554 29.80 4.92 30.94
C LYS A 554 30.80 3.77 31.12
N GLU A 555 31.71 3.58 30.18
CA GLU A 555 32.75 2.55 30.30
C GLU A 555 33.76 2.83 31.42
N GLU A 556 34.18 4.09 31.62
CA GLU A 556 35.07 4.45 32.72
C GLU A 556 34.39 4.34 34.11
N LEU A 557 33.05 4.42 34.16
CA LEU A 557 32.27 4.25 35.39
C LEU A 557 31.94 2.77 35.71
N ASN A 558 31.65 1.97 34.69
CA ASN A 558 31.10 0.62 34.87
C ASN A 558 32.18 -0.49 34.84
N HIS A 559 33.35 -0.24 34.24
CA HIS A 559 34.37 -1.26 34.08
C HIS A 559 35.17 -1.49 35.39
N PRO A 560 35.48 -2.74 35.80
CA PRO A 560 36.22 -3.03 37.05
C PRO A 560 37.62 -2.39 37.14
N LEU A 561 38.24 -2.09 36.00
CA LEU A 561 39.54 -1.39 35.87
C LEU A 561 39.40 0.05 35.33
N GLY A 562 38.18 0.58 35.33
CA GLY A 562 37.86 1.96 34.97
C GLY A 562 38.41 2.96 35.98
N ARG A 563 38.60 4.22 35.54
CA ARG A 563 39.01 5.33 36.41
C ARG A 563 37.92 6.39 36.39
N PRO A 564 37.00 6.39 37.38
CA PRO A 564 35.95 7.39 37.49
C PRO A 564 36.47 8.84 37.50
N GLU A 565 37.68 9.05 38.01
CA GLU A 565 38.40 10.34 38.01
C GLU A 565 38.56 10.96 36.62
N ASN A 566 38.65 10.13 35.57
CA ASN A 566 38.81 10.62 34.20
C ASN A 566 37.49 11.16 33.61
N CYS A 567 36.33 10.83 34.20
CA CYS A 567 35.03 11.22 33.66
C CYS A 567 34.86 12.75 33.61
N GLY A 568 35.36 13.46 34.63
CA GLY A 568 35.33 14.92 34.64
C GLY A 568 36.18 15.54 33.52
N GLN A 569 37.33 14.94 33.21
CA GLN A 569 38.18 15.38 32.11
C GLN A 569 37.56 15.07 30.74
N ILE A 570 36.91 13.91 30.60
CA ILE A 570 36.22 13.49 29.37
C ILE A 570 35.01 14.42 29.11
N TYR A 571 34.22 14.73 30.14
CA TYR A 571 33.09 15.66 30.04
C TYR A 571 33.53 17.05 29.57
N TRP A 572 34.61 17.58 30.16
CA TRP A 572 35.14 18.88 29.77
C TRP A 572 35.68 18.89 28.33
N ARG A 573 36.33 17.80 27.90
CA ARG A 573 36.79 17.63 26.52
C ARG A 573 35.63 17.52 25.52
N ALA A 574 34.55 16.80 25.87
CA ALA A 574 33.35 16.68 25.06
C ALA A 574 32.69 18.04 24.83
N MET A 575 32.50 18.83 25.90
CA MET A 575 31.99 20.21 25.85
C MET A 575 32.82 21.13 24.94
N LYS A 576 34.14 20.92 24.88
CA LYS A 576 35.04 21.75 24.06
C LYS A 576 35.08 21.33 22.59
N MET A 577 34.84 20.04 22.30
CA MET A 577 34.98 19.46 20.96
C MET A 577 33.65 19.40 20.19
N LEU A 578 32.52 19.17 20.87
CA LEU A 578 31.20 19.09 20.27
C LEU A 578 30.70 20.48 19.86
N GLN A 579 30.09 20.58 18.68
CA GLN A 579 29.57 21.84 18.13
C GLN A 579 28.04 21.80 17.99
N GLY A 580 27.39 22.95 18.23
CA GLY A 580 25.95 23.15 17.97
C GLY A 580 25.03 22.23 18.77
N GLU A 581 24.01 21.67 18.11
CA GLU A 581 22.97 20.82 18.69
C GLU A 581 23.52 19.55 19.39
N SER A 582 24.66 19.03 18.93
CA SER A 582 25.29 17.84 19.55
C SER A 582 25.84 18.13 20.96
N ALA A 583 26.23 19.37 21.27
CA ALA A 583 26.68 19.74 22.60
C ALA A 583 25.50 19.85 23.58
N GLU A 584 24.37 20.43 23.15
CA GLU A 584 23.15 20.52 23.95
C GLU A 584 22.56 19.14 24.24
N ALA A 585 22.54 18.25 23.23
CA ALA A 585 22.11 16.86 23.39
C ALA A 585 23.00 16.09 24.37
N PHE A 586 24.32 16.31 24.33
CA PHE A 586 25.26 15.70 25.27
C PHE A 586 25.02 16.15 26.72
N VAL A 587 24.80 17.45 26.96
CA VAL A 587 24.52 17.99 28.30
C VAL A 587 23.19 17.45 28.84
N ALA A 588 22.15 17.39 28.00
CA ALA A 588 20.87 16.80 28.39
C ALA A 588 21.00 15.31 28.75
N LYS A 589 21.71 14.52 27.93
CA LYS A 589 21.94 13.08 28.17
C LYS A 589 22.78 12.84 29.44
N HIS A 590 23.80 13.66 29.67
CA HIS A 590 24.60 13.57 30.89
C HIS A 590 23.81 13.94 32.15
N ALA A 591 22.97 14.97 32.08
CA ALA A 591 22.07 15.34 33.17
C ALA A 591 21.08 14.22 33.50
N MET A 592 20.46 13.60 32.48
CA MET A 592 19.57 12.45 32.68
C MET A 592 20.30 11.28 33.36
N HIS A 593 21.52 10.95 32.92
CA HIS A 593 22.34 9.90 33.51
C HIS A 593 22.71 10.16 34.97
N GLN A 594 22.98 11.41 35.35
CA GLN A 594 23.24 11.78 36.75
C GLN A 594 21.99 11.72 37.63
N THR A 595 20.80 11.98 37.06
CA THR A 595 19.52 11.93 37.79
C THR A 595 18.94 10.52 37.95
N GLY A 596 19.58 9.48 37.38
CA GLY A 596 19.15 8.08 37.53
C GLY A 596 17.94 7.67 36.68
N HIS A 597 17.51 8.51 35.73
CA HIS A 597 16.50 8.15 34.75
C HIS A 597 17.19 7.61 33.50
N LEU A 598 17.26 6.28 33.40
CA LEU A 598 17.61 5.57 32.17
C LEU A 598 16.44 5.56 31.18
#